data_AF-A0A1F8THY2-F1
#
_entry.id   AF-A0A1F8THY2-F1
#
_cell.length_a   1.000
_cell.length_b   1.000
_cell.length_c   1.000
_cell.angle_alpha   90.00
_cell.angle_beta   90.00
_cell.angle_gamma   90.00
#
_symmetry.space_group_name_H-M   'P 1'
#
loop_
_entity.id
_entity.type
_entity.pdbx_description
1 polymer ?
#
loop_
_entity_poly.entity_id
_entity_poly.type
_entity_poly.pdbx_seq_one_letter_code
_entity_poly.pdbx_strand_id
1 'polypeptide(L)'
;MEYLGVDGEWHRYSPDFLIRRKDGKCLIVEIKRERERDDGIDGERGKKAVATRKWVGLNPDLLKYEMIFTPGEEVGFDQTLHPRSFIAGGE
;
A
#
# COMPACT_ATOMS: atom_id res chain seq x y z
N MET A 1 7.54 -8.22 -5.38
CA MET A 1 8.55 -7.34 -4.76
C MET A 1 9.23 -8.10 -3.64
N GLU A 2 10.40 -7.66 -3.21
CA GLU A 2 11.12 -8.25 -2.07
C GLU A 2 11.49 -7.17 -1.05
N TYR A 3 11.54 -7.52 0.23
CA TYR A 3 12.01 -6.66 1.31
C TYR A 3 12.89 -7.45 2.29
N LEU A 4 13.81 -6.75 2.94
CA LEU A 4 14.67 -7.35 3.97
C LEU A 4 13.94 -7.41 5.30
N GLY A 5 13.77 -8.60 5.86
CA GLY A 5 13.13 -8.83 7.15
C GLY A 5 13.96 -8.33 8.33
N VAL A 6 13.46 -8.53 9.54
CA VAL A 6 14.25 -8.31 10.78
C VAL A 6 15.15 -9.49 11.13
N ASP A 7 14.86 -10.65 10.55
CA ASP A 7 15.69 -11.86 10.54
C ASP A 7 16.93 -11.74 9.64
N GLY A 8 17.00 -10.70 8.79
CA GLY A 8 18.08 -10.53 7.82
C GLY A 8 17.86 -11.31 6.51
N GLU A 9 16.68 -11.90 6.31
CA GLU A 9 16.35 -12.65 5.10
C GLU A 9 15.50 -11.82 4.12
N TRP A 10 15.53 -12.19 2.83
CA TRP A 10 14.69 -11.58 1.80
C TRP A 10 13.32 -12.25 1.78
N HIS A 11 12.27 -11.44 1.93
CA HIS A 11 10.89 -11.89 1.92
C HIS A 11 10.16 -11.42 0.68
N ARG A 12 9.27 -12.26 0.15
CA ARG A 12 8.35 -11.85 -0.91
C ARG A 12 7.25 -10.98 -0.33
N TYR A 13 6.99 -9.87 -1.00
CA TYR A 13 5.88 -8.99 -0.70
C TYR A 13 4.68 -9.32 -1.58
N SER A 14 3.56 -9.64 -0.94
CA SER A 14 2.23 -9.75 -1.52
C SER A 14 1.36 -8.67 -0.87
N PRO A 15 0.76 -7.76 -1.66
CA PRO A 15 -0.08 -6.72 -1.08
C PRO A 15 -1.42 -7.28 -0.61
N ASP A 16 -2.11 -6.56 0.27
CA ASP A 16 -3.48 -6.91 0.68
C ASP A 16 -4.42 -6.82 -0.53
N PHE A 17 -4.35 -5.72 -1.28
CA PHE A 17 -5.14 -5.53 -2.49
C PHE A 17 -4.32 -4.90 -3.64
N LEU A 18 -4.69 -5.29 -4.86
CA LEU A 18 -4.25 -4.65 -6.09
C LEU A 18 -5.47 -4.28 -6.93
N ILE A 19 -5.68 -3.00 -7.15
CA ILE A 19 -6.76 -2.49 -8.00
C ILE A 19 -6.16 -2.17 -9.36
N ARG A 20 -6.65 -2.83 -10.42
CA ARG A 20 -6.24 -2.57 -11.80
C ARG A 20 -7.39 -1.98 -12.61
N ARG A 21 -7.16 -0.81 -13.18
CA ARG A 21 -8.08 -0.17 -14.14
C ARG A 21 -7.91 -0.75 -15.54
N LYS A 22 -8.92 -0.56 -16.38
CA LYS A 22 -8.90 -1.00 -17.79
C LYS A 22 -7.83 -0.29 -18.63
N ASP A 23 -7.46 0.93 -18.26
CA ASP A 23 -6.40 1.72 -18.92
C ASP A 23 -4.98 1.32 -18.48
N GLY A 24 -4.85 0.30 -17.61
CA GLY A 24 -3.57 -0.24 -17.17
C GLY A 24 -2.99 0.42 -15.92
N LYS A 25 -3.59 1.50 -15.40
CA LYS A 25 -3.19 2.07 -14.11
C LYS A 25 -3.52 1.09 -12.97
N CYS A 26 -2.61 0.98 -12.01
CA CYS A 26 -2.66 0.09 -10.87
C CYS A 26 -2.50 0.87 -9.56
N LEU A 27 -3.28 0.50 -8.54
CA LEU A 27 -3.15 1.00 -7.17
C LEU A 27 -2.92 -0.18 -6.23
N ILE A 28 -1.78 -0.18 -5.54
CA ILE A 28 -1.50 -1.08 -4.44
C ILE A 28 -2.12 -0.49 -3.18
N VAL A 29 -2.92 -1.28 -2.46
CA VAL A 29 -3.54 -0.86 -1.19
C VAL A 29 -3.13 -1.83 -0.09
N GLU A 30 -2.61 -1.26 1.00
CA GLU A 30 -2.34 -1.96 2.26
C GLU A 30 -3.31 -1.48 3.33
N ILE A 31 -3.79 -2.40 4.16
CA ILE A 31 -4.62 -2.09 5.33
C ILE A 31 -3.84 -2.47 6.58
N LYS A 32 -3.63 -1.49 7.46
CA LYS A 32 -2.86 -1.66 8.70
C LYS A 32 -3.67 -1.21 9.90
N ARG A 33 -3.33 -1.75 11.07
CA ARG A 33 -3.90 -1.27 12.33
C ARG A 33 -3.25 0.06 12.69
N GLU A 34 -4.02 1.02 13.18
CA GLU A 34 -3.51 2.35 13.57
C GLU A 34 -2.35 2.25 14.59
N ARG A 35 -2.42 1.29 15.52
CA ARG A 35 -1.35 1.02 16.51
C ARG A 35 -0.01 0.60 15.90
N GLU A 36 0.01 0.20 14.63
CA GLU A 36 1.21 -0.25 13.91
C GLU A 36 1.80 0.87 13.03
N ARG A 37 1.25 2.09 13.05
CA ARG A 37 1.72 3.21 12.22
C ARG A 37 3.22 3.48 12.31
N ASP A 38 3.78 3.36 13.51
CA ASP A 38 5.19 3.60 13.77
C ASP A 38 6.04 2.31 13.76
N ASP A 39 5.47 1.17 13.36
CA ASP A 39 6.19 -0.09 13.30
C ASP A 39 7.32 -0.04 12.24
N GLY A 40 8.47 -0.63 12.58
CA GLY A 40 9.67 -0.60 11.75
C GLY A 40 9.57 -1.41 10.45
N ILE A 41 8.60 -2.32 10.33
CA ILE A 41 8.38 -3.17 9.15
C ILE A 41 7.08 -2.78 8.44
N ASP A 42 5.97 -2.81 9.17
CA ASP A 42 4.59 -2.67 8.66
C ASP A 42 4.03 -1.25 8.80
N GLY A 43 4.73 -0.38 9.53
CA GLY A 43 4.33 1.01 9.70
C GLY A 43 4.50 1.85 8.45
N GLU A 44 4.02 3.09 8.54
CA GLU A 44 3.95 4.04 7.42
C GLU A 44 5.33 4.30 6.81
N ARG A 45 6.37 4.29 7.64
CA ARG A 45 7.79 4.43 7.23
C ARG A 45 8.59 3.14 7.37
N GLY A 46 7.90 2.02 7.59
CA GLY A 46 8.49 0.72 7.76
C GLY A 46 9.13 0.18 6.48
N LYS A 47 9.94 -0.87 6.62
CA LYS A 47 10.70 -1.47 5.52
C LYS A 47 9.84 -1.87 4.33
N LYS A 48 8.64 -2.41 4.55
CA LYS A 48 7.71 -2.79 3.46
C LYS A 48 7.26 -1.55 2.68
N ALA A 49 6.80 -0.52 3.38
CA ALA A 49 6.33 0.72 2.76
C ALA A 49 7.44 1.44 1.98
N VAL A 50 8.67 1.45 2.50
CA VAL A 50 9.85 2.00 1.79
C VAL A 50 10.16 1.21 0.51
N ALA A 51 10.14 -0.12 0.57
CA ALA A 51 10.38 -0.96 -0.60
C ALA A 51 9.29 -0.76 -1.68
N THR A 52 8.02 -0.74 -1.28
CA THR A 52 6.89 -0.51 -2.19
C THR A 52 6.95 0.87 -2.85
N ARG A 53 7.26 1.93 -2.09
CA ARG A 53 7.42 3.28 -2.65
C ARG A 53 8.56 3.37 -3.67
N LYS A 54 9.69 2.68 -3.44
CA LYS A 54 10.79 2.61 -4.43
C LYS A 54 10.33 1.99 -5.74
N TRP A 55 9.55 0.90 -5.67
CA TRP A 55 8.99 0.25 -6.85
C TRP A 55 7.97 1.12 -7.58
N VAL A 56 7.08 1.78 -6.85
CA VAL A 56 6.13 2.77 -7.40
C VAL A 56 6.87 3.90 -8.13
N GLY A 57 7.98 4.37 -7.56
CA GLY A 57 8.83 5.39 -8.16
C GLY A 57 9.47 4.99 -9.50
N LEU A 58 9.50 3.70 -9.85
CA LEU A 58 9.97 3.24 -11.16
C LEU A 58 8.97 3.52 -12.29
N ASN A 59 7.66 3.61 -11.97
CA ASN A 59 6.63 3.94 -12.94
C ASN A 59 5.42 4.62 -12.25
N PRO A 60 5.59 5.87 -11.79
CA PRO A 60 4.57 6.57 -11.01
C PRO A 60 3.32 6.93 -11.83
N ASP A 61 3.39 6.89 -13.16
CA ASP A 61 2.25 7.18 -14.04
C ASP A 61 1.26 6.00 -14.10
N LEU A 62 1.77 4.77 -13.98
CA LEU A 62 0.98 3.55 -14.05
C LEU A 62 0.79 2.86 -12.69
N LEU A 63 1.65 3.10 -11.71
CA LEU A 63 1.59 2.45 -10.41
C LEU A 63 1.48 3.48 -9.30
N LYS A 64 0.50 3.31 -8.43
CA LYS A 64 0.27 4.11 -7.21
C LYS A 64 0.26 3.20 -5.99
N TYR A 65 0.44 3.79 -4.82
CA TYR A 65 0.45 3.08 -3.55
C TYR A 65 -0.24 3.88 -2.45
N GLU A 66 -1.06 3.19 -1.67
CA GLU A 66 -1.80 3.74 -0.56
C GLU A 66 -1.77 2.80 0.64
N MET A 67 -1.66 3.39 1.83
CA MET A 67 -1.84 2.68 3.09
C MET A 67 -3.07 3.26 3.79
N ILE A 68 -4.01 2.40 4.13
CA ILE A 68 -5.17 2.74 4.94
C ILE A 68 -4.91 2.20 6.35
N PHE A 69 -4.85 3.11 7.33
CA PHE A 69 -4.77 2.73 8.72
C PHE A 69 -6.16 2.76 9.35
N THR A 70 -6.57 1.66 9.97
CA THR A 70 -7.86 1.56 10.67
C THR A 70 -7.66 1.40 12.18
N PRO A 71 -8.47 2.09 13.01
CA PRO A 71 -8.46 1.89 14.46
C PRO A 71 -9.09 0.54 14.88
N GLY A 72 -9.80 -0.15 13.99
CA GLY A 72 -10.56 -1.37 14.30
C GLY A 72 -10.40 -2.47 13.25
N GLU A 73 -11.36 -3.41 13.22
CA GLU A 73 -11.36 -4.55 12.28
C GLU A 73 -12.10 -4.21 10.96
N GLU A 74 -12.69 -3.02 10.87
CA GLU A 74 -13.42 -2.55 9.70
C GLU A 74 -12.70 -1.35 9.05
N VAL A 75 -12.85 -1.20 7.74
CA VAL A 75 -12.40 -0.01 7.02
C VAL A 75 -13.59 0.93 6.85
N GLY A 76 -13.46 2.16 7.35
CA GLY A 76 -14.49 3.18 7.21
C GLY A 76 -14.71 3.57 5.75
N PHE A 77 -15.95 3.93 5.39
CA PHE A 77 -16.28 4.35 4.03
C PHE A 77 -15.45 5.56 3.58
N ASP A 78 -15.27 6.53 4.47
CA ASP A 78 -14.44 7.73 4.30
C ASP A 78 -12.97 7.38 3.97
N GLN A 79 -12.45 6.32 4.57
CA GLN A 79 -11.08 5.85 4.32
C GLN A 79 -10.90 5.22 2.93
N THR A 80 -11.99 4.81 2.28
CA THR A 80 -11.97 4.24 0.93
C THR A 80 -12.18 5.27 -0.19
N LEU A 81 -12.31 6.57 0.14
CA LEU A 81 -12.63 7.60 -0.85
C LEU A 81 -11.56 7.72 -1.95
N HIS A 82 -10.27 7.66 -1.59
CA HIS A 82 -9.19 7.76 -2.57
C HIS A 82 -9.13 6.53 -3.51
N PRO A 83 -9.17 5.27 -3.04
CA PRO A 83 -9.26 4.10 -3.93
C PRO A 83 -10.49 4.16 -4.86
N ARG A 84 -11.62 4.67 -4.36
CA ARG A 84 -12.85 4.83 -5.17
C ARG A 84 -12.70 5.93 -6.22
N SER A 85 -12.10 7.06 -5.87
CA SER A 85 -11.75 8.13 -6.81
C SER A 85 -10.84 7.61 -7.92
N PHE A 86 -9.80 6.84 -7.53
CA PHE A 86 -8.89 6.18 -8.47
C PHE A 86 -9.63 5.28 -9.46
N ILE A 87 -10.57 4.45 -8.99
CA ILE A 87 -11.42 3.60 -9.85
C ILE A 87 -12.26 4.45 -10.82
N ALA A 88 -12.78 5.59 -10.36
CA ALA A 88 -13.62 6.48 -11.14
C ALA A 88 -12.84 7.33 -12.17
N GLY A 89 -11.51 7.26 -12.18
CA GLY A 89 -10.67 8.07 -13.07
C GLY A 89 -10.17 9.37 -12.45
N GLY A 90 -10.59 9.70 -11.22
CA GLY A 90 -10.01 10.79 -10.45
C GLY A 90 -8.59 10.45 -10.02
N GLU A 91 -7.72 11.45 -10.00
CA GLU A 91 -6.37 11.35 -9.39
C GLU A 91 -6.39 11.98 -8.00
#